data_AF-A0A7V5NWC6-F1
#
_entry.id   AF-A0A7V5NWC6-F1
#
_cell.length_a   1.000
_cell.length_b   1.000
_cell.length_c   1.000
_cell.angle_alpha   90.00
_cell.angle_beta   90.00
_cell.angle_gamma   90.00
#
_symmetry.space_group_name_H-M   'P 1'
#
loop_
_entity.id
_entity.type
_entity.pdbx_description
1 polymer ?
#
loop_
_entity_poly.entity_id
_entity_poly.type
_entity_poly.pdbx_seq_one_letter_code
_entity_poly.pdbx_strand_id
1 'polypeptide(L)' 'MTRPHIEPFVELNEDYKKFKIPGFVGADYKTLSLDTDTGACTLKVRFNGGFSRKPGLSYSDVEIFVLTGEM' A
#
# COMPACT_ATOMS: atom_id res chain seq x y z
N MET A 1 -7.39 14.72 -18.42
CA MET A 1 -7.53 13.30 -18.81
C MET A 1 -8.75 12.75 -18.07
N THR A 2 -9.65 12.02 -18.73
CA THR A 2 -10.85 11.48 -18.07
C THR A 2 -10.41 10.42 -17.07
N ARG A 3 -10.80 10.55 -15.80
CA ARG A 3 -10.50 9.57 -14.76
C ARG A 3 -10.99 8.18 -15.24
N PRO A 4 -10.14 7.14 -15.26
CA PRO A 4 -10.56 5.80 -15.65
C PRO A 4 -11.77 5.33 -14.85
N HIS A 5 -12.64 4.54 -15.48
CA HIS A 5 -13.77 3.89 -14.83
C HIS A 5 -13.28 3.06 -13.64
N ILE A 6 -13.93 3.20 -12.48
CA ILE A 6 -13.59 2.42 -11.29
C ILE A 6 -14.25 1.06 -11.43
N GLU A 7 -13.45 0.03 -11.72
CA GLU A 7 -13.92 -1.34 -11.67
C GLU A 7 -13.86 -1.88 -10.23
N PRO A 8 -14.89 -2.62 -9.77
CA PRO A 8 -14.83 -3.32 -8.51
C PRO A 8 -13.67 -4.32 -8.51
N PHE A 9 -12.74 -4.17 -7.58
CA PHE A 9 -11.59 -5.06 -7.47
C PHE A 9 -11.78 -6.07 -6.33
N VAL A 10 -11.78 -7.36 -6.68
CA VAL A 10 -11.89 -8.47 -5.70
C VAL A 10 -10.49 -8.87 -5.24
N GLU A 11 -9.98 -8.16 -4.24
CA GLU A 11 -8.62 -8.35 -3.72
C GLU A 11 -8.33 -9.78 -3.19
N LEU A 12 -9.37 -10.52 -2.80
CA LEU A 12 -9.25 -11.88 -2.26
C LEU A 12 -8.68 -12.89 -3.26
N ASN A 13 -8.77 -12.61 -4.57
CA ASN A 13 -8.23 -13.48 -5.62
C ASN A 13 -6.74 -13.23 -5.91
N GLU A 14 -6.17 -12.16 -5.35
CA GLU A 14 -4.79 -11.75 -5.60
C GLU A 14 -3.92 -12.04 -4.38
N ASP A 15 -2.70 -12.52 -4.64
CA ASP A 15 -1.72 -12.74 -3.58
C ASP A 15 -1.04 -11.42 -3.15
N TYR A 16 -0.59 -11.40 -1.91
CA TYR A 16 0.28 -10.32 -1.44
C TYR A 16 1.63 -10.35 -2.17
N LYS A 17 2.07 -9.18 -2.63
CA LYS A 17 3.38 -8.96 -3.23
C LYS A 17 4.35 -8.43 -2.17
N LYS A 18 5.62 -8.85 -2.25
CA LYS A 18 6.67 -8.35 -1.35
C LYS A 18 7.12 -6.96 -1.78
N PHE A 19 7.29 -6.04 -0.83
CA PHE A 19 8.04 -4.81 -1.12
C PHE A 19 9.51 -5.15 -1.40
N LYS A 20 10.04 -4.56 -2.49
CA LYS A 20 11.47 -4.64 -2.84
C LYS A 20 12.22 -3.34 -2.53
N ILE A 21 11.53 -2.36 -1.95
CA ILE A 21 12.06 -1.03 -1.66
C ILE A 21 12.69 -1.04 -0.25
N PRO A 22 13.92 -0.51 -0.08
CA PRO A 22 14.54 -0.39 1.22
C PRO A 22 13.65 0.31 2.25
N GLY A 23 13.62 -0.20 3.48
CA GLY A 23 12.77 0.31 4.57
C GLY A 23 11.34 -0.22 4.60
N PHE A 24 10.91 -0.94 3.56
CA PHE A 24 9.62 -1.65 3.52
C PHE A 24 9.78 -3.17 3.44
N VAL A 25 11.02 -3.69 3.38
CA VAL A 25 11.27 -5.13 3.51
C VAL A 25 10.75 -5.61 4.86
N GLY A 26 9.91 -6.65 4.85
CA GLY A 26 9.15 -7.08 6.03
C GLY A 26 7.71 -6.59 6.05
N ALA A 27 7.28 -5.80 5.06
CA ALA A 27 5.89 -5.58 4.72
C ALA A 27 5.56 -6.18 3.35
N ASP A 28 4.32 -6.62 3.18
CA ASP A 28 3.77 -7.12 1.92
C ASP A 28 2.53 -6.30 1.55
N TYR A 29 2.19 -6.18 0.27
CA TYR A 29 1.09 -5.33 -0.19
C TYR A 29 0.25 -5.95 -1.32
N LYS A 30 -0.98 -5.47 -1.45
CA LYS A 30 -1.80 -5.59 -2.67
C LYS A 30 -2.11 -4.18 -3.17
N THR A 31 -2.06 -3.98 -4.49
CA THR A 31 -2.48 -2.72 -5.11
C THR A 31 -3.98 -2.77 -5.34
N LEU A 32 -4.72 -1.81 -4.75
CA LEU A 32 -6.15 -1.66 -4.98
C LEU A 32 -6.43 -0.63 -6.09
N SER A 33 -5.60 0.41 -6.15
CA SER A 33 -5.60 1.39 -7.25
C SER A 33 -4.20 1.98 -7.41
N LEU A 34 -3.88 2.39 -8.64
CA LEU A 34 -2.66 3.12 -8.97
C LEU A 34 -2.97 4.10 -10.09
N ASP A 35 -2.75 5.38 -9.83
CA ASP A 35 -2.66 6.41 -10.85
C ASP A 35 -1.22 6.43 -11.39
N THR A 36 -1.04 6.06 -12.66
CA THR A 36 0.29 5.99 -13.29
C THR A 36 0.86 7.36 -13.64
N ASP A 37 0.04 8.41 -13.68
CA ASP A 37 0.50 9.76 -14.02
C ASP A 37 1.09 10.46 -12.80
N THR A 38 0.45 10.29 -11.65
CA THR A 38 0.86 10.97 -10.39
C THR A 38 1.59 10.06 -9.41
N GLY A 39 1.46 8.74 -9.57
CA GLY A 39 1.93 7.76 -8.59
C GLY A 39 1.04 7.62 -7.36
N ALA A 40 -0.08 8.34 -7.28
CA ALA A 40 -1.05 8.17 -6.21
C ALA A 40 -1.60 6.74 -6.21
N CYS A 41 -1.62 6.10 -5.04
CA CYS A 41 -2.05 4.71 -4.94
C CYS A 41 -2.82 4.44 -3.66
N THR A 42 -3.67 3.42 -3.71
CA THR A 42 -4.28 2.81 -2.53
C THR A 42 -3.79 1.39 -2.44
N LEU A 43 -3.17 1.06 -1.31
CA LEU A 43 -2.60 -0.26 -1.05
C LEU A 43 -3.27 -0.90 0.17
N LYS A 44 -3.52 -2.21 0.10
CA LYS A 44 -3.75 -3.02 1.31
C LYS A 44 -2.40 -3.57 1.74
N VAL A 45 -1.90 -3.12 2.88
CA VAL A 45 -0.57 -3.48 3.38
C VAL A 45 -0.69 -4.41 4.58
N ARG A 46 0.16 -5.44 4.61
CA ARG A 46 0.40 -6.29 5.77
C ARG A 46 1.81 -6.00 6.28
N PHE A 47 1.88 -5.35 7.43
CA PHE A 47 3.13 -5.22 8.18
C PHE A 47 3.34 -6.52 8.96
N ASN A 48 4.44 -7.24 8.71
CA ASN A 48 4.71 -8.49 9.41
C ASN A 48 5.11 -8.21 10.87
N GLY A 49 4.93 -9.18 11.76
CA GLY A 49 5.26 -9.01 13.18
C GLY A 49 6.69 -8.53 13.40
N GLY A 50 6.86 -7.48 14.22
CA GLY A 50 8.15 -6.84 14.47
C GLY A 50 8.62 -5.88 13.37
N PHE A 51 7.79 -5.61 12.35
CA PHE A 51 8.10 -4.59 11.34
C PHE A 51 8.33 -3.24 12.02
N SER A 52 9.47 -2.63 11.71
CA SER A 52 9.82 -1.30 12.18
C SER A 52 10.64 -0.61 11.10
N ARG A 53 10.48 0.70 11.00
CA ARG A 53 11.21 1.55 10.06
C ARG A 53 11.88 2.67 10.86
N LYS A 54 13.10 3.04 10.43
CA LYS A 54 13.75 4.24 10.96
C LYS A 54 12.84 5.45 10.73
N PRO A 55 12.77 6.41 11.68
CA PRO A 55 12.03 7.64 11.49
C PRO A 55 12.42 8.32 10.17
N GLY A 56 11.43 8.91 9.51
CA GLY A 56 11.62 9.58 8.22
C GLY A 56 10.44 10.49 7.90
N LEU A 57 10.57 11.25 6.82
CA LEU A 57 9.53 12.15 6.33
C LEU A 57 8.88 11.57 5.08
N SER A 58 7.56 11.64 5.00
CA SER A 58 6.82 11.49 3.75
C SER A 58 6.69 12.87 3.11
N TYR A 59 7.08 12.99 1.84
CA TYR A 59 6.89 14.23 1.07
C TYR A 59 5.51 14.29 0.39
N SER A 60 4.68 13.27 0.59
CA SER A 60 3.29 13.19 0.13
C SER A 60 2.36 12.98 1.31
N ASP A 61 1.12 13.42 1.15
CA ASP A 61 0.05 13.14 2.11
C ASP A 61 -0.20 11.63 2.21
N VAL A 62 -0.52 11.17 3.42
CA VAL A 62 -0.76 9.75 3.73
C VAL A 62 -1.96 9.64 4.65
N GLU A 63 -2.89 8.75 4.30
CA GLU A 63 -4.00 8.31 5.14
C GLU A 63 -3.86 6.81 5.40
N ILE A 64 -4.04 6.37 6.65
CA ILE A 64 -3.92 4.97 7.06
C ILE A 64 -5.18 4.56 7.80
N PHE A 65 -5.79 3.46 7.37
CA PHE A 65 -6.87 2.79 8.09
C PHE A 65 -6.41 1.40 8.56
N VAL A 66 -6.33 1.22 9.88
CA VAL A 66 -5.90 -0.04 10.48
C VAL A 66 -7.07 -1.02 10.52
N LEU A 67 -7.02 -2.04 9.66
CA LEU A 67 -8.06 -3.08 9.58
C LEU A 67 -7.94 -4.11 10.71
N THR A 68 -6.72 -4.48 11.09
CA THR A 68 -6.43 -5.52 12.08
C THR A 68 -5.09 -5.25 12.76
N GLY A 69 -5.01 -5.46 14.07
CA GLY A 69 -3.78 -5.27 14.85
C GLY A 69 -3.61 -3.82 15.33
N GLU A 70 -2.36 -3.43 15.53
CA GLU A 70 -1.95 -2.10 15.98
C GLU A 70 -0.71 -1.64 15.20
N MET A 71 -0.52 -0.32 15.13
CA MET A 71 0.59 0.34 14.43
C MET A 71 1.26 1.37 15.31
#